data_AF-A0A841PPA1-F1
#
_entry.id   AF-A0A841PPA1-F1
#
_cell.length_a   1.000
_cell.length_b   1.000
_cell.length_c   1.000
_cell.angle_alpha   90.00
_cell.angle_beta   90.00
_cell.angle_gamma   90.00
#
_symmetry.space_group_name_H-M   'P 1'
#
loop_
_entity.id
_entity.type
_entity.pdbx_description
1 polymer ?
#
loop_
_entity_poly.entity_id
_entity_poly.type
_entity_poly.pdbx_seq_one_letter_code
_entity_poly.pdbx_strand_id
1 'polypeptide(L)' 'MSAHIVYDNAPLGSLIRYSDGTPKPPARFTRKLADWGRRNGLGRLVRKAPPRDRPTTAHRPRSRSTKGTSPPAASSS' A
#
# COMPACT_ATOMS: atom_id res chain seq x y z
N MET A 1 5.99 -14.16 8.48
CA MET A 1 4.87 -14.88 7.82
C MET A 1 4.21 -13.92 6.85
N SER A 2 4.09 -14.27 5.57
CA SER A 2 3.56 -13.36 4.54
C SER A 2 2.03 -13.40 4.48
N ALA A 3 1.42 -12.33 3.95
CA ALA A 3 -0.03 -12.21 3.84
C ALA A 3 -0.66 -13.29 2.93
N HIS A 4 0.06 -13.74 1.90
CA HIS A 4 -0.42 -14.74 0.94
C HIS A 4 -0.62 -16.10 1.61
N ILE A 5 0.33 -16.51 2.47
CA ILE A 5 0.21 -17.77 3.23
C ILE A 5 -1.05 -17.78 4.10
N VAL A 6 -1.39 -16.66 4.73
CA VAL A 6 -2.62 -16.53 5.54
C VAL A 6 -3.86 -16.59 4.65
N TYR A 7 -3.83 -15.95 3.49
CA TYR A 7 -4.94 -15.96 2.54
C TYR A 7 -5.23 -17.36 2.01
N ASP A 8 -4.20 -18.15 1.72
CA ASP A 8 -4.37 -19.48 1.12
C ASP A 8 -4.70 -20.54 2.19
N ASN A 9 -4.01 -20.51 3.34
CA ASN A 9 -4.04 -21.63 4.28
C ASN A 9 -4.98 -21.45 5.48
N ALA A 10 -5.30 -20.21 5.88
CA ALA A 10 -6.05 -19.99 7.12
C ALA A 10 -7.57 -19.85 6.85
N PRO A 11 -8.45 -20.70 7.37
CA PRO A 11 -9.89 -20.49 7.25
C PRO A 11 -10.35 -19.20 7.95
N LEU A 12 -11.55 -18.73 7.58
CA LEU A 12 -12.18 -17.63 8.32
C LEU A 12 -12.40 -18.05 9.77
N GLY A 13 -12.13 -17.13 10.69
CA GLY A 13 -12.15 -17.38 12.12
C GLY A 13 -10.84 -17.92 12.70
N SER A 14 -9.83 -18.23 11.88
CA SER A 14 -8.50 -18.61 12.37
C SER A 14 -7.82 -17.49 13.15
N LEU A 15 -7.04 -17.90 14.15
CA LEU A 15 -6.20 -17.00 14.93
C LEU A 15 -4.86 -16.78 14.21
N ILE A 16 -4.59 -15.55 13.81
CA ILE A 16 -3.40 -15.17 13.05
C ILE A 16 -2.48 -14.35 13.94
N ARG A 17 -1.24 -14.82 14.11
CA ARG A 17 -0.17 -14.03 14.75
C ARG A 17 0.50 -13.15 13.71
N TYR A 18 0.55 -11.86 13.96
CA TYR A 18 1.23 -10.90 13.11
C TYR A 18 2.30 -10.14 13.91
N SER A 19 3.43 -9.86 13.28
CA SER A 19 4.53 -9.10 13.86
C SER A 19 5.25 -8.34 12.75
N ASP A 20 5.61 -7.09 13.04
CA ASP A 20 6.37 -6.22 12.13
C ASP A 20 7.90 -6.39 12.30
N GLY A 21 8.33 -7.36 13.11
CA GLY A 21 9.75 -7.62 13.40
C GLY A 21 10.38 -6.62 14.38
N THR A 22 9.64 -5.62 14.85
CA THR A 22 10.18 -4.67 15.83
C THR A 22 10.29 -5.33 17.22
N PRO A 23 11.42 -5.14 17.94
CA PRO A 23 11.57 -5.70 19.27
C PRO A 23 10.61 -5.04 20.26
N LYS A 24 10.13 -5.84 21.23
CA LYS A 24 9.20 -5.37 22.25
C LYS A 24 9.84 -4.22 23.06
N PRO A 25 9.20 -3.03 23.11
CA PRO A 25 9.74 -1.91 23.86
C PRO A 25 9.70 -2.19 25.37
N PRO A 26 10.62 -1.59 26.15
CA PRO A 26 10.62 -1.71 27.60
C PRO A 26 9.29 -1.26 28.23
N ALA A 27 8.86 -1.95 29.31
CA ALA A 27 7.55 -1.75 29.95
C ALA A 27 7.29 -0.32 30.44
N ARG A 28 8.36 0.45 30.73
CA ARG A 28 8.27 1.87 31.11
C ARG A 28 7.73 2.79 30.02
N PHE A 29 7.79 2.39 28.75
CA PHE A 29 7.25 3.15 27.64
C PHE A 29 5.84 2.67 27.28
N THR A 30 4.87 2.94 28.16
CA THR A 30 3.48 2.45 28.05
C THR A 30 2.82 2.76 26.71
N ARG A 31 2.96 4.00 26.20
CA ARG A 31 2.45 4.38 24.87
C ARG A 31 3.09 3.56 23.74
N LYS A 32 4.42 3.51 23.73
CA LYS A 32 5.17 2.75 22.72
C LYS A 32 4.85 1.25 22.79
N LEU A 33 4.62 0.72 23.98
CA LEU A 33 4.23 -0.68 24.20
C LEU A 33 2.81 -0.96 23.70
N ALA A 34 1.86 -0.06 23.94
CA ALA A 34 0.52 -0.17 23.39
C ALA A 34 0.53 -0.13 21.86
N ASP A 35 1.28 0.81 21.27
CA ASP A 35 1.45 0.92 19.82
C ASP A 35 2.18 -0.28 19.22
N TRP A 36 3.14 -0.84 19.96
CA TRP A 36 3.82 -2.07 19.58
C TRP A 36 2.86 -3.26 19.59
N GLY A 37 2.04 -3.43 20.64
CA GLY A 37 1.07 -4.52 20.73
C GLY A 37 -0.03 -4.46 19.67
N ARG A 38 -0.44 -3.25 19.25
CA ARG A 38 -1.34 -3.07 18.11
C ARG A 38 -0.74 -3.63 16.81
N ARG A 39 0.58 -3.53 16.63
CA ARG A 39 1.34 -3.98 15.45
C ARG A 39 1.92 -5.40 15.58
N ASN A 40 2.01 -5.92 16.80
CA ASN A 40 2.61 -7.21 17.13
C ASN A 40 1.66 -7.96 18.07
N GLY A 41 0.75 -8.74 17.49
CA GLY A 41 -0.34 -9.34 18.24
C GLY A 41 -0.96 -10.57 17.57
N LEU A 42 -2.05 -11.03 18.18
CA LEU A 42 -2.91 -12.10 17.66
C LEU A 42 -4.25 -11.49 17.30
N GLY A 43 -4.72 -11.75 16.09
CA GLY A 43 -6.01 -11.28 15.59
C GLY A 43 -6.81 -12.42 14.98
N ARG A 44 -8.13 -12.28 14.96
CA ARG A 44 -9.02 -13.26 14.30
C ARG A 44 -9.25 -12.84 12.85
N LEU A 45 -9.07 -13.77 11.92
CA LEU A 45 -9.31 -13.52 10.51
C LEU A 45 -10.82 -13.48 10.25
N VAL A 46 -11.41 -12.29 10.21
CA VAL A 46 -12.85 -12.12 10.01
C VAL A 46 -13.27 -12.06 8.54
N ARG A 47 -12.36 -11.64 7.65
CA ARG A 47 -12.66 -11.48 6.22
C ARG A 47 -11.40 -11.64 5.38
N LYS A 48 -11.55 -12.33 4.26
CA LYS A 48 -10.62 -12.31 3.12
C LYS A 48 -11.27 -11.51 2.00
N ALA A 49 -10.54 -10.56 1.42
CA ALA A 49 -11.01 -9.81 0.27
C ALA A 49 -10.06 -10.08 -0.89
N PRO A 50 -10.57 -10.30 -2.12
CA PRO A 50 -9.72 -10.43 -3.29
C PRO A 50 -8.94 -9.14 -3.53
N PRO A 51 -7.82 -9.19 -4.28
CA PRO A 51 -7.11 -8.01 -4.73
C PRO A 51 -8.10 -7.02 -5.32
N ARG A 52 -8.16 -5.82 -4.75
CA ARG A 52 -9.01 -4.77 -5.31
C ARG A 52 -8.34 -4.35 -6.61
N ASP A 53 -9.06 -4.44 -7.73
CA ASP A 53 -8.72 -3.67 -8.94
C ASP A 53 -8.78 -2.20 -8.54
N ARG A 54 -7.67 -1.69 -8.01
CA ARG A 54 -7.49 -0.26 -7.86
C ARG A 54 -7.34 0.23 -9.29
N PRO A 55 -8.27 1.04 -9.84
CA PRO A 55 -7.94 1.81 -11.01
C PRO A 55 -6.69 2.57 -10.61
N THR A 56 -5.56 2.21 -11.22
CA THR A 56 -4.31 2.94 -11.06
C THR A 56 -4.72 4.38 -11.31
N THR A 57 -4.59 5.23 -10.30
CA THR A 57 -4.79 6.66 -10.48
C THR A 57 -3.75 7.05 -11.51
N ALA A 58 -4.13 7.00 -12.78
CA ALA A 58 -3.30 7.40 -13.88
C ALA A 58 -3.06 8.87 -13.57
N HIS A 59 -1.83 9.19 -13.19
CA HIS A 59 -1.39 10.56 -13.13
C HIS A 59 -1.67 11.13 -14.51
N ARG A 60 -2.77 11.87 -14.62
CA ARG A 60 -3.20 12.49 -15.87
C ARG A 60 -2.00 13.28 -16.38
N PRO A 61 -1.41 12.89 -17.53
CA PRO A 61 -0.26 13.60 -18.05
C PRO A 61 -0.72 15.03 -18.27
N ARG A 62 -0.05 15.95 -17.58
CA ARG A 62 -0.35 17.37 -17.59
C ARG A 62 -0.01 17.85 -19.01
N SER A 63 -1.03 18.00 -19.86
CA SER A 63 -0.90 18.41 -21.25
C SER A 63 -0.16 19.74 -21.30
N ARG A 64 1.13 19.70 -21.68
CA ARG A 64 1.90 20.91 -21.96
C ARG A 64 1.41 21.41 -23.32
N SER A 65 0.58 22.44 -23.29
CA SER A 65 0.14 23.20 -24.46
C SER A 65 1.39 23.66 -25.23
N THR A 66 1.64 23.06 -26.40
CA THR A 66 2.61 23.57 -27.37
C THR A 66 1.99 24.80 -28.01
N LYS A 67 2.27 25.97 -27.41
CA LYS A 67 1.99 27.27 -28.01
C LYS A 67 2.68 27.30 -29.38
N GLY A 68 1.88 27.54 -30.42
CA GLY A 68 2.30 27.48 -31.81
C GLY A 68 3.51 28.34 -32.11
N THR A 69 4.50 27.72 -32.75
CA THR A 69 5.47 28.41 -33.59
C THR A 69 5.10 28.06 -35.02
N SER A 70 4.45 29.00 -35.69
CA SER A 70 4.23 28.96 -37.13
C SER A 70 5.58 28.87 -37.86
N PRO A 71 5.71 28.05 -38.93
CA PRO A 71 6.88 28.12 -39.81
C PRO A 71 6.75 29.33 -40.75
N PRO A 72 7.78 30.19 -40.91
CA PRO A 72 7.78 31.16 -41.99
C PRO A 72 8.19 30.50 -43.31
N ALA A 73 7.27 30.63 -44.27
CA ALA A 73 7.43 30.79 -45.72
C ALA A 73 8.58 30.05 -46.44
N ALA A 74 8.16 29.20 -47.37
CA ALA A 74 8.91 28.89 -48.58
C ALA A 74 9.34 30.18 -49.30
N SER A 75 10.59 30.23 -49.74
CA SER A 75 10.95 31.00 -50.93
C SER A 75 12.03 30.25 -51.69
N SER A 76 11.63 29.81 -52.87
CA SER A 76 12.43 29.20 -53.92
C SER A 76 13.40 30.22 -54.52
N SER A 77 14.65 29.81 -54.79
CA SER A 77 15.45 30.14 -55.99
C SER A 77 16.74 29.33 -55.98
#